data_AF-A0A9Q4CU75-F1
#
_entry.id   AF-A0A9Q4CU75-F1
#
_cell.length_a   1.000
_cell.length_b   1.000
_cell.length_c   1.000
_cell.angle_alpha   90.00
_cell.angle_beta   90.00
_cell.angle_gamma   90.00
#
_symmetry.space_group_name_H-M   'P 1'
#
loop_
_entity.id
_entity.type
_entity.pdbx_description
1 polymer ?
#
loop_
_entity_poly.entity_id
_entity_poly.type
_entity_poly.pdbx_seq_one_letter_code
_entity_poly.pdbx_strand_id
1 'polypeptide(L)'
;MYNSLHTTPSPTNAWQPMPMQSVAIMEDKDLVYTILADVKRVCSEYTTAVTESNCQAVRQMFTNLLQDSLQIQAELYYFMYQMGWYNTSSSAPRSDLEKQVQQYRQFERETKQWMMQNTGQRASGSGTPASTTSYMTSSTRQGVPPAEQTYSSSPTYSSYQ
;
A
#
# COMPACT_ATOMS: atom_id res chain seq x y z
N MET A 1 -0.59 -26.98 85.62
CA MET A 1 0.15 -25.70 85.69
C MET A 1 0.43 -25.26 84.26
N TYR A 2 0.06 -24.02 83.95
CA TYR A 2 0.21 -23.39 82.64
C TYR A 2 1.66 -23.38 82.15
N ASN A 3 1.88 -23.59 80.84
CA ASN A 3 2.46 -22.51 80.05
C ASN A 3 2.17 -22.69 78.54
N SER A 4 1.47 -21.70 77.99
CA SER A 4 1.32 -21.45 76.56
C SER A 4 2.65 -21.04 75.95
N LEU A 5 2.93 -21.44 74.72
CA LEU A 5 3.62 -20.60 73.72
C LEU A 5 3.29 -21.13 72.33
N HIS A 6 2.31 -20.46 71.75
CA HIS A 6 1.95 -20.48 70.34
C HIS A 6 3.16 -19.99 69.54
N THR A 7 3.85 -20.89 68.85
CA THR A 7 4.87 -20.51 67.87
C THR A 7 4.16 -20.25 66.55
N THR A 8 3.84 -18.99 66.30
CA THR A 8 3.48 -18.50 64.96
C THR A 8 4.58 -18.84 63.96
N PRO A 9 4.29 -19.20 62.71
CA PRO A 9 5.29 -19.20 61.66
C PRO A 9 5.86 -17.77 61.54
N SER A 10 7.17 -17.62 61.66
CA SER A 10 7.82 -16.36 61.31
C SER A 10 7.48 -16.03 59.86
N PRO A 11 6.96 -14.83 59.54
CA PRO A 11 6.88 -14.38 58.16
C PRO A 11 8.29 -14.02 57.73
N THR A 12 9.04 -15.00 57.25
CA THR A 12 10.37 -14.78 56.69
C THR A 12 10.21 -13.96 55.40
N ASN A 13 10.47 -12.66 55.50
CA ASN A 13 10.62 -11.67 54.43
C ASN A 13 9.37 -11.32 53.60
N ALA A 14 8.60 -10.32 54.05
CA ALA A 14 7.57 -9.65 53.26
C ALA A 14 8.04 -8.37 52.52
N TRP A 15 9.35 -8.09 52.46
CA TRP A 15 9.89 -6.95 51.71
C TRP A 15 11.17 -7.34 50.98
N GLN A 16 11.05 -8.24 50.01
CA GLN A 16 12.05 -8.33 48.94
C GLN A 16 11.70 -7.23 47.92
N PRO A 17 12.60 -6.27 47.62
CA PRO A 17 12.36 -5.37 46.51
C PRO A 17 12.26 -6.23 45.25
N MET A 18 11.08 -6.20 44.60
CA MET A 18 10.90 -6.82 43.29
C MET A 18 12.07 -6.35 42.42
N PRO A 19 12.84 -7.24 41.77
CA PRO A 19 13.79 -6.79 40.78
C PRO A 19 13.00 -5.93 39.80
N MET A 20 13.39 -4.66 39.67
CA MET A 20 12.91 -3.80 38.59
C MET A 20 13.15 -4.61 37.32
N GLN A 21 12.09 -5.22 36.78
CA GLN A 21 12.13 -5.87 35.50
C GLN A 21 12.68 -4.81 34.56
N SER A 22 13.90 -5.05 34.07
CA SER A 22 14.50 -4.22 33.05
C SER A 22 13.42 -4.05 31.99
N VAL A 23 12.88 -2.84 31.87
CA VAL A 23 12.00 -2.49 30.77
C VAL A 23 12.76 -2.97 29.56
N ALA A 24 12.26 -4.01 28.89
CA ALA A 24 12.94 -4.59 27.75
C ALA A 24 13.01 -3.46 26.73
N ILE A 25 14.18 -2.83 26.63
CA ILE A 25 14.45 -1.84 25.60
C ILE A 25 14.37 -2.64 24.32
N MET A 26 13.27 -2.47 23.59
CA MET A 26 13.06 -3.12 22.32
C MET A 26 14.24 -2.73 21.42
N GLU A 27 14.88 -3.73 20.82
CA GLU A 27 16.00 -3.50 19.92
C GLU A 27 15.53 -2.61 18.76
N ASP A 28 16.39 -1.71 18.27
CA ASP A 28 16.07 -0.79 17.17
C ASP A 28 15.46 -1.52 15.96
N LYS A 29 15.93 -2.74 15.71
CA LYS A 29 15.41 -3.63 14.67
C LYS A 29 13.92 -3.96 14.90
N ASP A 30 13.55 -4.38 16.09
CA ASP A 30 12.17 -4.76 16.43
C ASP A 30 11.22 -3.55 16.42
N LEU A 31 11.71 -2.37 16.83
CA LEU A 31 10.97 -1.11 16.70
C LEU A 31 10.67 -0.80 15.23
N VAL A 32 11.68 -0.90 14.37
CA VAL A 32 11.54 -0.64 12.93
C VAL A 32 10.62 -1.64 12.25
N TYR A 33 10.65 -2.91 12.66
CA TYR A 33 9.68 -3.91 12.19
C TYR A 33 8.25 -3.62 12.65
N THR A 34 8.07 -3.08 13.85
CA THR A 34 6.76 -2.63 14.36
C THR A 34 6.22 -1.47 13.52
N ILE A 35 7.07 -0.47 13.22
CA ILE A 35 6.71 0.65 12.36
C ILE A 35 6.35 0.15 10.95
N LEU A 36 7.15 -0.76 10.39
CA LEU A 36 6.88 -1.35 9.07
C LEU A 36 5.51 -2.04 9.01
N ALA A 37 5.14 -2.76 10.08
CA ALA A 37 3.83 -3.41 10.17
C ALA A 37 2.69 -2.39 10.20
N ASP A 38 2.84 -1.30 10.95
CA ASP A 38 1.83 -0.25 11.03
C ASP A 38 1.67 0.50 9.70
N VAL A 39 2.78 0.83 9.02
CA VAL A 39 2.73 1.47 7.69
C VAL A 39 2.00 0.59 6.67
N LYS A 40 2.25 -0.72 6.67
CA LYS A 40 1.51 -1.67 5.81
C LYS A 40 0.01 -1.68 6.11
N ARG A 41 -0.35 -1.68 7.40
CA ARG A 41 -1.74 -1.66 7.86
C ARG A 41 -2.46 -0.40 7.36
N VAL A 42 -1.91 0.78 7.59
CA VAL A 42 -2.55 2.05 7.18
C VAL A 42 -2.63 2.20 5.66
N CYS A 43 -1.65 1.71 4.89
CA CYS A 43 -1.74 1.68 3.43
C CYS A 43 -2.96 0.88 2.94
N SER A 44 -3.22 -0.29 3.54
CA SER A 44 -4.39 -1.10 3.21
C SER A 44 -5.69 -0.41 3.59
N GLU A 45 -5.77 0.18 4.79
CA GLU A 45 -6.95 0.92 5.25
C GLU A 45 -7.27 2.12 4.36
N TYR A 46 -6.27 2.92 4.00
CA TYR A 46 -6.46 4.05 3.09
C TYR A 46 -6.83 3.62 1.68
N THR A 47 -6.31 2.49 1.19
CA THR A 47 -6.74 1.93 -0.10
C THR A 47 -8.24 1.62 -0.08
N THR A 48 -8.71 0.91 0.96
CA THR A 48 -10.14 0.65 1.14
C THR A 48 -10.93 1.96 1.20
N ALA A 49 -10.49 2.92 2.02
CA ALA A 49 -11.16 4.21 2.16
C ALA A 49 -11.23 5.00 0.84
N VAL A 50 -10.17 5.01 0.01
CA VAL A 50 -10.18 5.61 -1.34
C VAL A 50 -11.24 4.94 -2.22
N THR A 51 -11.32 3.61 -2.20
CA THR A 51 -12.24 2.86 -3.06
C THR A 51 -13.71 3.01 -2.63
N GLU A 52 -13.97 3.10 -1.32
CA GLU A 52 -15.32 3.15 -0.75
C GLU A 52 -15.85 4.59 -0.55
N SER A 53 -15.00 5.62 -0.67
CA SER A 53 -15.42 7.02 -0.51
C SER A 53 -16.35 7.49 -1.64
N ASN A 54 -17.57 7.90 -1.29
CA ASN A 54 -18.53 8.49 -2.23
C ASN A 54 -18.27 9.99 -2.53
N CYS A 55 -17.66 10.72 -1.60
CA CYS A 55 -17.34 12.14 -1.74
C CYS A 55 -15.95 12.33 -2.36
N GLN A 56 -15.84 13.16 -3.40
CA GLN A 56 -14.57 13.40 -4.09
C GLN A 56 -13.52 14.04 -3.17
N ALA A 57 -13.89 14.96 -2.29
CA ALA A 57 -12.96 15.58 -1.36
C ALA A 57 -12.36 14.55 -0.37
N VAL A 58 -13.19 13.66 0.17
CA VAL A 58 -12.76 12.59 1.10
C VAL A 58 -11.88 11.58 0.37
N ARG A 59 -12.25 11.19 -0.84
CA ARG A 59 -11.43 10.32 -1.70
C ARG A 59 -10.05 10.93 -1.96
N GLN A 60 -9.98 12.21 -2.30
CA GLN A 60 -8.71 12.91 -2.52
C GLN A 60 -7.87 12.98 -1.24
N MET A 61 -8.48 13.24 -0.09
CA MET A 61 -7.79 13.21 1.21
C MET A 61 -7.13 11.85 1.47
N PHE A 62 -7.88 10.75 1.34
CA PHE A 62 -7.30 9.40 1.52
C PHE A 62 -6.28 9.05 0.42
N THR A 63 -6.43 9.57 -0.80
CA THR A 63 -5.44 9.37 -1.87
C THR A 63 -4.11 10.00 -1.49
N ASN A 64 -4.13 11.21 -0.92
CA ASN A 64 -2.92 11.89 -0.47
C ASN A 64 -2.28 11.15 0.72
N LEU A 65 -3.08 10.77 1.73
CA LEU A 65 -2.59 10.00 2.88
C LEU A 65 -1.96 8.66 2.48
N LEU A 66 -2.55 7.99 1.48
CA LEU A 66 -2.00 6.76 0.92
C LEU A 66 -0.65 7.01 0.23
N GLN A 67 -0.55 8.07 -0.58
CA GLN A 67 0.72 8.42 -1.25
C GLN A 67 1.83 8.74 -0.24
N ASP A 68 1.52 9.53 0.79
CA ASP A 68 2.48 9.86 1.86
C ASP A 68 2.93 8.58 2.61
N SER A 69 1.99 7.68 2.91
CA SER A 69 2.30 6.42 3.58
C SER A 69 3.15 5.49 2.73
N LEU A 70 2.92 5.45 1.40
CA LEU A 70 3.74 4.67 0.47
C LEU A 70 5.16 5.23 0.35
N GLN A 71 5.33 6.55 0.47
CA GLN A 71 6.66 7.15 0.49
C GLN A 71 7.42 6.79 1.77
N ILE A 72 6.77 6.87 2.95
CA ILE A 72 7.35 6.40 4.22
C ILE A 72 7.74 4.92 4.12
N GLN A 73 6.89 4.08 3.53
CA GLN A 73 7.16 2.66 3.32
C GLN A 73 8.44 2.44 2.48
N ALA A 74 8.66 3.25 1.43
CA ALA A 74 9.83 3.16 0.57
C ALA A 74 11.12 3.57 1.29
N GLU A 75 11.08 4.67 2.04
CA GLU A 75 12.21 5.16 2.85
C GLU A 75 12.59 4.15 3.93
N LEU A 76 11.59 3.60 4.64
CA LEU A 76 11.78 2.59 5.68
C LEU A 76 12.37 1.30 5.10
N TYR A 77 11.86 0.85 3.95
CA TYR A 77 12.41 -0.32 3.25
C TYR A 77 13.89 -0.10 2.89
N TYR A 78 14.24 1.05 2.32
CA TYR A 78 15.61 1.35 1.94
C TYR A 78 16.54 1.37 3.15
N PHE A 79 16.11 1.98 4.26
CA PHE A 79 16.82 1.97 5.52
C PHE A 79 17.05 0.54 6.05
N MET A 80 16.00 -0.27 6.12
CA MET A 80 16.12 -1.66 6.59
C MET A 80 17.00 -2.52 5.67
N TYR A 81 16.98 -2.25 4.37
CA TYR A 81 17.87 -2.91 3.40
C TYR A 81 19.34 -2.56 3.66
N GLN A 82 19.67 -1.27 3.86
CA GLN A 82 21.03 -0.83 4.17
C GLN A 82 21.57 -1.44 5.46
N MET A 83 20.72 -1.58 6.48
CA MET A 83 21.09 -2.19 7.76
C MET A 83 21.18 -3.72 7.70
N GLY A 84 20.85 -4.34 6.56
CA GLY A 84 20.78 -5.80 6.42
C GLY A 84 19.66 -6.43 7.25
N TRP A 85 18.68 -5.64 7.68
CA TRP A 85 17.59 -6.09 8.54
C TRP A 85 16.44 -6.71 7.78
N TYR A 86 16.34 -6.47 6.47
CA TYR A 86 15.26 -6.99 5.62
C TYR A 86 15.82 -7.94 4.56
N ASN A 87 15.32 -9.18 4.55
CA ASN A 87 15.64 -10.13 3.49
C ASN A 87 14.65 -9.94 2.34
N THR A 88 15.15 -9.47 1.20
CA THR A 88 14.34 -9.32 -0.01
C THR A 88 14.06 -10.70 -0.57
N SER A 89 12.79 -11.04 -0.78
CA SER A 89 12.43 -12.26 -1.52
C SER A 89 13.13 -12.26 -2.88
N SER A 90 13.46 -13.46 -3.37
CA SER A 90 14.05 -13.65 -4.70
C SER A 90 13.26 -12.87 -5.75
N SER A 91 13.96 -12.24 -6.68
CA SER A 91 13.33 -11.50 -7.78
C SER A 91 12.31 -12.40 -8.49
N ALA A 92 11.07 -11.91 -8.65
CA ALA A 92 10.02 -12.68 -9.32
C ALA A 92 10.45 -12.99 -10.77
N PRO A 93 10.18 -14.21 -11.29
CA PRO A 93 10.48 -14.53 -12.67
C PRO A 93 9.82 -13.52 -13.61
N ARG A 94 10.60 -12.91 -14.50
CA ARG A 94 10.12 -11.89 -15.43
C ARG A 94 8.90 -12.37 -16.24
N SER A 95 8.89 -13.65 -16.59
CA SER A 95 7.77 -14.31 -17.29
C SER A 95 6.46 -14.23 -16.52
N ASP A 96 6.48 -14.31 -15.19
CA ASP A 96 5.26 -14.29 -14.39
C ASP A 96 4.72 -12.86 -14.23
N LEU A 97 5.62 -11.87 -14.11
CA LEU A 97 5.26 -10.46 -14.20
C LEU A 97 4.63 -10.13 -15.56
N GLU A 98 5.23 -10.60 -16.65
CA GLU A 98 4.72 -10.37 -18.01
C GLU A 98 3.33 -11.00 -18.22
N LYS A 99 3.11 -12.23 -17.74
CA LYS A 99 1.78 -12.87 -17.77
C LYS A 99 0.74 -12.02 -17.02
N GLN A 100 1.06 -11.57 -15.81
CA GLN A 100 0.13 -10.79 -15.01
C GLN A 100 -0.19 -9.44 -15.66
N VAL A 101 0.82 -8.76 -16.22
CA VAL A 101 0.61 -7.53 -16.99
C VAL A 101 -0.30 -7.76 -18.21
N GLN A 102 -0.10 -8.86 -18.95
CA GLN A 102 -0.95 -9.20 -20.09
C GLN A 102 -2.40 -9.47 -19.67
N GLN A 103 -2.61 -10.22 -18.58
CA GLN A 103 -3.93 -10.50 -18.02
C GLN A 103 -4.65 -9.21 -17.60
N TYR A 104 -3.97 -8.30 -16.90
CA TYR A 104 -4.54 -7.00 -16.53
C TYR A 104 -4.93 -6.17 -17.76
N ARG A 105 -4.10 -6.13 -18.81
CA ARG A 105 -4.41 -5.41 -20.05
C ARG A 105 -5.62 -6.00 -20.77
N GLN A 106 -5.79 -7.33 -20.72
CA GLN A 106 -6.97 -7.98 -21.30
C GLN A 106 -8.22 -7.65 -20.50
N PHE A 107 -8.17 -7.79 -19.18
CA PHE A 107 -9.25 -7.44 -18.27
C PHE A 107 -9.69 -5.97 -18.45
N GLU A 108 -8.75 -5.04 -18.62
CA GLU A 108 -9.04 -3.63 -18.88
C GLU A 108 -9.83 -3.44 -20.19
N ARG A 109 -9.43 -4.12 -21.27
CA ARG A 109 -10.15 -4.07 -22.56
C ARG A 109 -11.57 -4.61 -22.44
N GLU A 110 -11.73 -5.77 -21.81
CA GLU A 110 -13.03 -6.40 -21.60
C GLU A 110 -13.94 -5.53 -20.73
N THR A 111 -13.42 -4.97 -19.63
CA THR A 111 -14.16 -4.06 -18.75
C THR A 111 -14.63 -2.82 -19.50
N LYS A 112 -13.77 -2.21 -20.32
CA LYS A 112 -14.12 -1.05 -21.16
C LYS A 112 -15.22 -1.39 -22.17
N GLN A 113 -15.12 -2.55 -22.85
CA GLN A 113 -16.14 -3.01 -23.80
C GLN A 113 -17.48 -3.28 -23.11
N TRP A 114 -17.48 -3.95 -21.96
CA TRP A 114 -18.67 -4.19 -21.16
C TRP A 114 -19.33 -2.87 -20.74
N MET A 115 -18.54 -1.91 -20.28
CA MET A 115 -19.05 -0.58 -19.91
C MET A 115 -19.70 0.12 -21.11
N MET A 116 -19.07 0.12 -22.29
CA MET A 116 -19.66 0.72 -23.49
C MET A 116 -20.95 0.01 -23.93
N GLN A 117 -20.97 -1.32 -23.89
CA GLN A 117 -22.15 -2.12 -24.24
C GLN A 117 -23.32 -1.87 -23.28
N ASN A 118 -23.04 -1.78 -21.99
CA ASN A 118 -24.07 -1.62 -20.96
C ASN A 118 -24.51 -0.15 -20.76
N THR A 119 -23.65 0.81 -21.10
CA THR A 119 -23.97 2.26 -21.05
C THR A 119 -24.69 2.72 -22.33
N GLY A 120 -24.45 2.07 -23.48
CA GLY A 120 -25.07 2.40 -24.77
C GLY A 120 -26.53 1.96 -24.95
N GLN A 121 -27.04 1.01 -24.14
CA GLN A 121 -28.44 0.55 -24.23
C GLN A 121 -29.45 1.45 -23.48
N ARG A 122 -29.02 2.48 -22.76
CA ARG A 122 -29.92 3.40 -22.02
C ARG A 122 -30.20 4.74 -22.73
N ALA A 123 -29.78 4.89 -23.99
CA ALA A 123 -29.97 6.12 -24.78
C ALA A 123 -31.13 6.06 -25.81
N SER A 124 -32.06 5.10 -25.67
CA SER A 124 -33.33 5.07 -26.42
C SER A 124 -34.50 5.17 -25.44
N GLY A 125 -34.71 6.37 -24.90
CA GLY A 125 -35.83 6.68 -24.04
C GLY A 125 -36.09 8.18 -24.06
N SER A 126 -37.08 8.58 -24.85
CA SER A 126 -37.62 9.94 -24.98
C SER A 126 -37.87 10.62 -23.63
N GLY A 127 -37.23 11.76 -23.38
CA GLY A 127 -37.50 12.63 -22.22
C GLY A 127 -36.72 13.95 -22.28
N THR A 128 -37.43 15.00 -22.68
CA THR A 128 -37.19 16.47 -22.63
C THR A 128 -35.85 17.05 -22.12
N PRO A 129 -35.35 18.15 -22.73
CA PRO A 129 -34.10 18.81 -22.34
C PRO A 129 -34.32 19.67 -21.09
N ALA A 130 -33.64 19.35 -19.99
CA ALA A 130 -33.49 20.24 -18.85
C ALA A 130 -32.02 20.66 -18.74
N SER A 131 -31.79 21.95 -19.02
CA SER A 131 -30.56 22.69 -18.83
C SER A 131 -29.88 22.36 -17.51
N THR A 132 -28.66 21.83 -17.54
CA THR A 132 -27.80 21.74 -16.36
C THR A 132 -26.37 22.13 -16.74
N THR A 133 -26.05 23.35 -16.33
CA THR A 133 -24.75 23.95 -16.00
C THR A 133 -23.49 23.16 -16.35
N SER A 134 -22.81 23.65 -17.37
CA SER A 134 -21.42 23.34 -17.73
C SER A 134 -20.45 23.90 -16.69
N TYR A 135 -19.67 23.05 -16.01
CA TYR A 135 -18.39 23.49 -15.45
C TYR A 135 -17.34 23.40 -16.57
N MET A 136 -16.92 24.56 -17.08
CA MET A 136 -15.81 24.66 -18.02
C MET A 136 -14.50 24.43 -17.26
N THR A 137 -13.74 23.39 -17.63
CA THR A 137 -12.31 23.33 -17.33
C THR A 137 -11.56 23.43 -18.65
N SER A 138 -11.20 24.66 -19.04
CA SER A 138 -10.34 24.93 -20.18
C SER A 138 -8.88 24.82 -19.78
N SER A 139 -8.24 23.71 -20.17
CA SER A 139 -6.78 23.63 -20.26
C SER A 139 -6.41 22.91 -21.54
N THR A 140 -6.04 23.71 -22.54
CA THR A 140 -5.40 23.31 -23.79
C THR A 140 -4.16 22.48 -23.50
N ARG A 141 -4.15 21.20 -23.91
CA ARG A 141 -2.91 20.56 -24.35
C ARG A 141 -3.19 19.51 -25.41
N GLN A 142 -2.50 19.69 -26.53
CA GLN A 142 -2.51 18.88 -27.74
C GLN A 142 -2.43 17.39 -27.45
N GLY A 143 -3.20 16.62 -28.21
CA GLY A 143 -3.19 15.17 -28.18
C GLY A 143 -1.79 14.61 -28.49
N VAL A 144 -1.39 13.63 -27.69
CA VAL A 144 -0.24 12.77 -28.00
C VAL A 144 -0.77 11.67 -28.94
N PRO A 145 -0.22 11.50 -30.16
CA PRO A 145 -0.63 10.42 -31.06
C PRO A 145 -0.22 9.05 -30.48
N PRO A 146 -0.92 7.95 -30.86
CA PRO A 146 -0.54 6.61 -30.45
C PRO A 146 0.83 6.24 -31.03
N ALA A 147 1.71 5.70 -30.18
CA ALA A 147 3.03 5.25 -30.58
C ALA A 147 2.92 4.05 -31.54
N GLU A 148 3.15 4.29 -32.83
CA GLU A 148 3.51 3.24 -33.79
C GLU A 148 4.91 2.73 -33.44
N GLN A 149 4.98 1.47 -33.02
CA GLN A 149 6.24 0.73 -32.89
C GLN A 149 6.74 0.35 -34.28
N THR A 150 7.59 1.19 -34.87
CA THR A 150 8.43 0.80 -35.99
C THR A 150 9.56 -0.09 -35.46
N TYR A 151 9.44 -1.40 -35.67
CA TYR A 151 10.56 -2.33 -35.51
C TYR A 151 11.56 -2.05 -36.64
N SER A 152 12.66 -1.33 -36.34
CA SER A 152 13.81 -1.24 -37.24
C SER A 152 14.95 -2.14 -36.75
N SER A 153 15.39 -3.01 -37.64
CA SER A 153 16.44 -4.02 -37.49
C SER A 153 17.75 -3.51 -36.88
N SER A 154 18.31 -4.31 -35.95
CA SER A 154 19.62 -4.09 -35.32
C SER A 154 20.78 -4.11 -36.33
N PRO A 155 21.77 -3.19 -36.24
CA PRO A 155 23.05 -3.34 -36.93
C PRO A 155 23.96 -4.33 -36.21
N THR A 156 24.68 -5.12 -36.99
CA THR A 156 25.70 -6.08 -36.57
C THR A 156 26.89 -5.39 -35.90
N TYR A 157 27.40 -5.99 -34.82
CA TYR A 157 28.55 -5.46 -34.06
C TYR A 157 29.85 -5.75 -34.84
N SER A 158 30.49 -4.70 -35.36
CA SER A 158 31.82 -4.76 -35.98
C SER A 158 32.90 -4.67 -34.91
N SER A 159 33.77 -5.67 -34.91
CA SER A 159 34.97 -5.81 -34.08
C SER A 159 36.05 -4.78 -34.40
N TYR A 160 36.78 -4.31 -33.37
CA TYR A 160 38.14 -3.77 -33.47
C TYR A 160 38.92 -4.30 -32.25
N GLN A 161 39.97 -5.09 -32.46
CA GLN A 161 41.40 -4.67 -32.55
C GLN A 161 41.90 -4.09 -31.23
#